data_AF-Q26FB6-F1
#
_entry.id   AF-Q26FB6-F1
#
_cell.length_a   1.000
_cell.length_b   1.000
_cell.length_c   1.000
_cell.angle_alpha   90.00
_cell.angle_beta   90.00
_cell.angle_gamma   90.00
#
_symmetry.space_group_name_H-M   'P 1'
#
loop_
_entity.id
_entity.type
_entity.pdbx_description
1 polymer ?
#
loop_
_entity_poly.entity_id
_entity_poly.type
_entity_poly.pdbx_seq_one_letter_code
_entity_poly.pdbx_strand_id
1 'polypeptide(L)'
;MKKLQQQLTELQKFIELGDKQNKTISKVGTYWHIDHALRVFIGIPQALESSDPQNFKPKWSFLKWTIMTFKKIPRGKGRAPKHVLPVEHITKTDLLQQIQLAENGLENFEQLNPQSYFKHPLFGHLDLKESQKFLTIHTEHHLKIIRDITK
;
A
#
# COMPACT_ATOMS: atom_id res chain seq x y z
N MET A 1 7.15 -4.38 11.51
CA MET A 1 7.67 -5.15 10.36
C MET A 1 7.01 -6.50 10.07
N LYS A 2 6.95 -7.46 11.01
CA LYS A 2 6.43 -8.83 10.74
C LYS A 2 5.10 -8.91 9.95
N LYS A 3 4.13 -8.03 10.24
CA LYS A 3 2.84 -8.00 9.53
C LYS A 3 2.98 -7.59 8.06
N LEU A 4 3.84 -6.63 7.74
CA LEU A 4 4.09 -6.17 6.37
C LEU A 4 4.77 -7.27 5.54
N GLN A 5 5.74 -7.97 6.13
CA GLN A 5 6.38 -9.14 5.50
C GLN A 5 5.35 -10.24 5.19
N GLN A 6 4.48 -10.57 6.15
CA GLN A 6 3.39 -11.54 5.92
C GLN A 6 2.45 -11.11 4.79
N GLN A 7 2.17 -9.81 4.67
CA GLN A 7 1.33 -9.28 3.60
C GLN A 7 2.02 -9.37 2.23
N LEU A 8 3.34 -9.12 2.13
CA LEU A 8 4.10 -9.33 0.90
C LEU A 8 4.11 -10.81 0.49
N THR A 9 4.39 -11.72 1.43
CA THR A 9 4.32 -13.17 1.16
C THR A 9 2.94 -13.58 0.66
N GLU A 10 1.87 -13.00 1.20
CA GLU A 10 0.52 -13.31 0.75
C GLU A 10 0.22 -12.73 -0.64
N LEU A 11 0.64 -11.50 -0.94
CA LEU A 11 0.56 -10.94 -2.29
C LEU A 11 1.29 -11.84 -3.29
N GLN A 12 2.50 -12.30 -2.96
CA GLN A 12 3.28 -13.21 -3.79
C GLN A 12 2.54 -14.52 -4.07
N LYS A 13 1.89 -15.12 -3.06
CA LYS A 13 1.04 -16.30 -3.28
C LYS A 13 -0.10 -16.02 -4.26
N PHE A 14 -0.72 -14.85 -4.20
CA PHE A 14 -1.78 -14.48 -5.14
C PHE A 14 -1.25 -14.18 -6.55
N ILE A 15 -0.01 -13.71 -6.70
CA ILE A 15 0.65 -13.57 -8.01
C ILE A 15 0.73 -14.93 -8.72
N GLU A 16 1.09 -15.98 -7.97
CA GLU A 16 1.21 -17.35 -8.48
C GLU A 16 -0.11 -17.95 -8.96
N LEU A 17 -1.25 -17.49 -8.42
CA LEU A 17 -2.59 -17.94 -8.86
C LEU A 17 -3.06 -17.32 -10.17
N GLY A 18 -2.32 -16.35 -10.72
CA GLY A 18 -2.68 -15.62 -11.94
C GLY A 18 -3.67 -14.48 -11.73
N ASP A 19 -3.93 -13.72 -12.80
CA ASP A 19 -4.96 -12.67 -12.77
C ASP A 19 -6.35 -13.30 -12.74
N LYS A 20 -7.07 -13.08 -11.64
CA LYS A 20 -8.46 -13.53 -11.45
C LYS A 20 -9.37 -12.32 -11.47
N GLN A 21 -10.59 -12.51 -11.98
CA GLN A 21 -11.57 -11.43 -12.09
C GLN A 21 -12.92 -11.89 -11.55
N ASN A 22 -13.55 -11.03 -10.74
CA ASN A 22 -14.92 -11.20 -10.30
C ASN A 22 -15.61 -9.83 -10.24
N LYS A 23 -16.40 -9.53 -11.28
CA LYS A 23 -17.07 -8.23 -11.46
C LYS A 23 -18.11 -7.90 -10.39
N THR A 24 -18.58 -8.90 -9.64
CA THR A 24 -19.49 -8.67 -8.49
C THR A 24 -18.75 -8.13 -7.26
N ILE A 25 -17.44 -8.39 -7.16
CA ILE A 25 -16.58 -7.99 -6.05
C ILE A 25 -15.79 -6.72 -6.38
N SER A 26 -15.20 -6.66 -7.58
CA SER A 26 -14.37 -5.54 -8.03
C SER A 26 -14.48 -5.34 -9.54
N LYS A 27 -14.34 -4.10 -10.00
CA LYS A 27 -14.32 -3.76 -11.42
C LYS A 27 -13.02 -4.19 -12.12
N VAL A 28 -11.98 -4.54 -11.35
CA VAL A 28 -10.63 -4.84 -11.83
C VAL A 28 -10.15 -6.18 -11.25
N GLY A 29 -9.17 -6.79 -11.90
CA GLY A 29 -8.61 -8.10 -11.53
C GLY A 29 -7.69 -8.09 -10.31
N THR A 30 -7.25 -9.27 -9.89
CA THR A 30 -6.32 -9.45 -8.78
C THR A 30 -4.98 -8.81 -9.08
N TYR A 31 -4.47 -8.89 -10.32
CA TYR A 31 -3.18 -8.28 -10.69
C TYR A 31 -3.21 -6.76 -10.54
N TRP A 32 -4.33 -6.10 -10.86
CA TRP A 32 -4.50 -4.66 -10.62
C TRP A 32 -4.40 -4.32 -9.13
N HIS A 33 -5.04 -5.11 -8.27
CA HIS A 33 -4.99 -4.87 -6.82
C HIS A 33 -3.60 -5.13 -6.24
N ILE A 34 -2.89 -6.15 -6.73
CA ILE A 34 -1.52 -6.47 -6.31
C ILE A 34 -0.57 -5.36 -6.75
N ASP A 35 -0.60 -4.96 -8.02
CA ASP A 35 0.24 -3.88 -8.55
C ASP A 35 0.02 -2.57 -7.78
N HIS A 36 -1.24 -2.17 -7.58
CA HIS A 36 -1.54 -0.96 -6.83
C HIS A 36 -1.04 -1.04 -5.37
N ALA A 37 -1.22 -2.19 -4.71
CA ALA A 37 -0.70 -2.40 -3.36
C ALA A 37 0.83 -2.26 -3.33
N LEU A 38 1.54 -2.90 -4.26
CA LEU A 38 3.00 -2.86 -4.33
C LEU A 38 3.55 -1.47 -4.65
N ARG A 39 2.90 -0.70 -5.54
CA ARG A 39 3.28 0.70 -5.80
C ARG A 39 3.21 1.58 -4.56
N VAL A 40 2.14 1.46 -3.78
CA VAL A 40 2.01 2.19 -2.50
C VAL A 40 3.05 1.69 -1.49
N PHE A 41 3.29 0.38 -1.48
CA PHE A 41 4.27 -0.27 -0.61
C PHE A 41 5.70 0.20 -0.86
N ILE A 42 6.08 0.40 -2.13
CA ILE A 42 7.39 0.90 -2.53
C ILE A 42 7.48 2.43 -2.37
N GLY A 43 6.41 3.15 -2.72
CA GLY A 43 6.43 4.62 -2.75
C GLY A 43 6.46 5.27 -1.37
N ILE A 44 5.82 4.68 -0.35
CA ILE A 44 5.85 5.23 1.02
C ILE A 44 7.27 5.23 1.62
N PRO A 45 8.04 4.12 1.63
CA PRO A 45 9.42 4.14 2.11
C PRO A 45 10.26 5.20 1.40
N GLN A 46 10.18 5.28 0.08
CA GLN A 46 10.91 6.27 -0.72
C GLN A 46 10.53 7.71 -0.35
N ALA A 47 9.23 7.96 -0.08
CA ALA A 47 8.78 9.28 0.37
C ALA A 47 9.31 9.63 1.77
N LEU A 48 9.40 8.66 2.67
CA LEU A 48 9.98 8.86 4.01
C LEU A 48 11.48 9.13 3.92
N GLU A 49 12.22 8.33 3.14
CA GLU A 49 13.66 8.48 2.90
C GLU A 49 14.03 9.85 2.30
N SER A 50 13.21 10.35 1.37
CA SER A 50 13.44 11.63 0.69
C SER A 50 12.93 12.86 1.45
N SER A 51 12.19 12.66 2.55
CA SER A 51 11.64 13.77 3.33
C SER A 51 12.68 14.39 4.26
N ASP A 52 12.66 15.72 4.38
CA ASP A 52 13.41 16.43 5.42
C ASP A 52 12.59 16.46 6.72
N PRO A 53 13.04 15.80 7.80
CA PRO A 53 12.32 15.77 9.08
C PRO A 53 11.93 17.14 9.64
N GLN A 54 12.70 18.20 9.35
CA GLN A 54 12.40 19.57 9.81
C GLN A 54 11.12 20.14 9.19
N ASN A 55 10.69 19.60 8.04
CA ASN A 55 9.49 20.01 7.33
C ASN A 55 8.24 19.22 7.75
N PHE A 56 8.34 18.35 8.76
CA PHE A 56 7.19 17.62 9.27
C PHE A 56 6.13 18.55 9.85
N LYS A 57 4.92 18.50 9.29
CA LYS A 57 3.78 19.36 9.66
C LYS A 57 2.53 18.50 9.84
N PRO A 58 2.31 17.90 11.02
CA PRO A 58 1.14 17.08 11.27
C PRO A 58 -0.12 17.93 11.14
N LYS A 59 -1.15 17.37 10.48
CA LYS A 59 -2.46 18.01 10.35
C LYS A 59 -3.53 17.05 10.84
N TRP A 60 -4.48 17.57 11.61
CA TRP A 60 -5.65 16.77 11.98
C TRP A 60 -6.50 16.49 10.74
N SER A 61 -6.93 15.23 10.61
CA SER A 61 -7.82 14.79 9.54
C SER A 61 -8.80 13.78 10.13
N PHE A 62 -10.09 14.13 10.13
CA PHE A 62 -11.16 13.23 10.57
C PHE A 62 -11.12 11.89 9.80
N LEU A 63 -10.83 11.96 8.50
CA LEU A 63 -10.70 10.78 7.65
C LEU A 63 -9.49 9.92 8.04
N LYS A 64 -8.34 10.53 8.34
CA LYS A 64 -7.18 9.81 8.91
C LYS A 64 -7.58 9.11 10.20
N TRP A 65 -8.17 9.86 11.14
CA TRP A 65 -8.53 9.35 12.46
C TRP A 65 -9.47 8.14 12.36
N THR A 66 -10.52 8.23 11.54
CA THR A 66 -11.46 7.11 11.33
C THR A 66 -10.78 5.88 10.71
N ILE A 67 -10.04 6.03 9.60
CA ILE A 67 -9.38 4.91 8.93
C ILE A 67 -8.33 4.25 9.83
N MET A 68 -7.51 5.05 10.52
CA MET A 68 -6.46 4.56 11.42
C MET A 68 -7.02 3.89 12.67
N THR A 69 -8.19 4.31 13.15
CA THR A 69 -8.85 3.72 14.33
C THR A 69 -9.54 2.41 13.98
N PHE A 70 -10.38 2.42 12.94
CA PHE A 70 -11.17 1.24 12.56
C PHE A 70 -10.43 0.26 11.65
N LYS A 71 -9.24 0.61 11.14
CA LYS A 71 -8.42 -0.20 10.23
C LYS A 71 -9.20 -0.68 9.00
N LYS A 72 -10.11 0.18 8.52
CA LYS A 72 -11.03 -0.12 7.40
C LYS A 72 -11.02 1.03 6.41
N ILE A 73 -10.80 0.69 5.15
CA ILE A 73 -10.97 1.58 4.01
C ILE A 73 -12.23 1.12 3.26
N PRO A 74 -13.24 1.99 3.05
CA PRO A 74 -14.45 1.64 2.32
C PRO A 74 -14.15 1.37 0.84
N ARG A 75 -14.61 0.22 0.32
CA ARG A 75 -14.47 -0.15 -1.09
C ARG A 75 -15.17 0.86 -2.00
N GLY A 76 -14.59 1.14 -3.16
CA GLY A 76 -15.17 2.02 -4.18
C GLY A 76 -15.20 3.52 -3.86
N LYS A 77 -14.75 3.94 -2.66
CA LYS A 77 -14.74 5.35 -2.25
C LYS A 77 -13.37 6.03 -2.35
N GLY A 78 -12.29 5.26 -2.48
CA GLY A 78 -10.94 5.78 -2.68
C GLY A 78 -10.63 6.03 -4.16
N ARG A 79 -9.93 7.13 -4.46
CA ARG A 79 -9.29 7.35 -5.76
C ARG A 79 -7.78 7.25 -5.58
N ALA A 80 -7.15 6.34 -6.30
CA ALA A 80 -5.70 6.20 -6.32
C ALA A 80 -5.07 7.39 -7.08
N PRO A 81 -4.01 8.03 -6.55
CA PRO A 81 -3.23 9.02 -7.28
C PRO A 81 -2.68 8.46 -8.59
N LYS A 82 -2.55 9.30 -9.62
CA LYS A 82 -2.10 8.89 -10.96
C LYS A 82 -0.79 8.10 -10.96
N HIS A 83 0.16 8.45 -10.09
CA HIS A 83 1.48 7.82 -10.03
C HIS A 83 1.48 6.40 -9.42
N VAL A 84 0.41 6.01 -8.73
CA VAL A 84 0.21 4.64 -8.22
C VAL A 84 -0.92 3.90 -8.94
N LEU A 85 -1.35 4.40 -10.11
CA LEU A 85 -2.26 3.66 -10.97
C LEU A 85 -1.48 2.57 -11.71
N PRO A 86 -2.00 1.34 -11.75
CA PRO A 86 -1.43 0.29 -12.58
C PRO A 86 -1.43 0.64 -14.07
N VAL A 87 -0.41 0.14 -14.77
CA VAL A 87 -0.32 0.21 -16.24
C VAL A 87 -1.33 -0.75 -16.91
N GLU A 88 -1.63 -0.54 -18.19
CA GLU A 88 -2.68 -1.31 -18.90
C GLU A 88 -2.38 -2.81 -19.00
N HIS A 89 -1.11 -3.20 -19.05
CA HIS A 89 -0.67 -4.59 -19.09
C HIS A 89 0.23 -4.90 -17.89
N ILE A 90 -0.31 -5.64 -16.92
CA ILE A 90 0.41 -6.08 -15.71
C ILE A 90 0.81 -7.54 -15.92
N THR A 91 2.11 -7.83 -15.93
CA THR A 91 2.60 -9.21 -16.05
C THR A 91 2.98 -9.80 -14.69
N LYS A 92 2.97 -11.14 -14.61
CA LYS A 92 3.47 -11.86 -13.43
C LYS A 92 4.90 -11.46 -13.09
N THR A 93 5.76 -11.34 -14.10
CA THR A 93 7.17 -10.97 -13.97
C THR A 93 7.33 -9.59 -13.33
N ASP A 94 6.56 -8.60 -13.80
CA ASP A 94 6.60 -7.25 -13.23
C ASP A 94 6.20 -7.25 -11.75
N LEU A 95 5.18 -8.02 -11.39
CA LEU A 95 4.73 -8.12 -10.00
C LEU A 95 5.77 -8.80 -9.10
N LEU A 96 6.45 -9.85 -9.58
CA LEU A 96 7.54 -10.49 -8.84
C LEU A 96 8.74 -9.56 -8.67
N GLN A 97 9.06 -8.74 -9.67
CA GLN A 97 10.09 -7.70 -9.55
C GLN A 97 9.68 -6.64 -8.52
N GLN A 98 8.41 -6.22 -8.52
CA GLN A 98 7.89 -5.30 -7.50
C GLN A 98 7.91 -5.89 -6.09
N ILE A 99 7.71 -7.21 -5.92
CA ILE A 99 7.88 -7.88 -4.61
C ILE A 99 9.31 -7.71 -4.11
N GLN A 100 10.32 -7.98 -4.95
CA GLN A 100 11.72 -7.82 -4.56
C GLN A 100 12.05 -6.37 -4.16
N LEU A 101 11.55 -5.38 -4.91
CA LEU A 101 11.70 -3.97 -4.56
C LEU A 101 11.03 -3.63 -3.22
N ALA A 102 9.84 -4.18 -2.98
CA ALA A 102 9.11 -3.97 -1.73
C ALA A 102 9.81 -4.62 -0.53
N GLU A 103 10.40 -5.81 -0.69
CA GLU A 103 11.18 -6.50 0.33
C GLU A 103 12.43 -5.69 0.71
N ASN A 104 13.20 -5.22 -0.27
CA ASN A 104 14.37 -4.37 -0.02
C ASN A 104 13.98 -3.07 0.69
N GLY A 105 12.86 -2.45 0.31
CA GLY A 105 12.35 -1.25 0.95
C GLY A 105 11.94 -1.44 2.42
N LEU A 106 11.58 -2.66 2.85
CA LEU A 106 11.29 -2.94 4.26
C LEU A 106 12.54 -2.93 5.13
N GLU A 107 13.70 -3.36 4.61
CA GLU A 107 14.91 -3.45 5.41
C GLU A 107 15.39 -2.07 5.87
N ASN A 108 15.25 -1.06 5.01
CA ASN A 108 15.62 0.33 5.32
C ASN A 108 14.61 1.06 6.21
N PHE A 109 13.37 0.55 6.28
CA PHE A 109 12.23 1.25 6.88
C PHE A 109 12.37 1.50 8.39
N GLU A 110 13.07 0.63 9.11
CA GLU A 110 13.26 0.74 10.57
C GLU A 110 14.40 1.69 10.97
N GLN A 111 15.24 2.10 10.02
CA GLN A 111 16.40 2.97 10.27
C GLN A 111 16.09 4.46 10.04
N LEU A 112 14.90 4.78 9.53
CA LEU A 112 14.51 6.13 9.18
C LEU A 112 14.24 7.00 10.42
N ASN A 113 14.42 8.31 10.24
CA ASN A 113 14.12 9.27 11.30
C ASN A 113 12.62 9.19 11.65
N PRO A 114 12.24 9.14 12.95
CA PRO A 114 10.84 9.10 13.36
C PRO A 114 9.98 10.26 12.81
N GLN A 115 10.59 11.41 12.52
CA GLN A 115 9.95 12.60 11.93
C GLN A 115 10.03 12.65 10.41
N SER A 116 10.70 11.71 9.74
CA SER A 116 10.52 11.50 8.31
C SER A 116 9.04 11.30 8.02
N TYR A 117 8.56 11.87 6.91
CA TYR A 117 7.13 11.92 6.63
C TYR A 117 6.77 11.62 5.19
N PHE A 118 5.63 10.97 5.03
CA PHE A 118 4.93 10.82 3.77
C PHE A 118 3.77 11.81 3.70
N LYS A 119 3.70 12.61 2.63
CA LYS A 119 2.59 13.55 2.41
C LYS A 119 1.42 12.84 1.71
N HIS A 120 0.48 12.32 2.49
CA HIS A 120 -0.72 11.71 1.95
C HIS A 120 -1.72 12.77 1.46
N PRO A 121 -2.31 12.63 0.25
CA PRO A 121 -3.21 13.64 -0.34
C PRO A 121 -4.41 14.04 0.52
N LEU A 122 -4.93 13.11 1.33
CA LEU A 122 -6.10 13.34 2.18
C LEU A 122 -5.77 13.44 3.67
N PHE A 123 -4.61 12.94 4.11
CA PHE A 123 -4.28 12.86 5.54
C PHE A 123 -3.27 13.93 5.97
N GLY A 124 -2.61 14.59 5.02
CA GLY A 124 -1.48 15.46 5.33
C GLY A 124 -0.21 14.65 5.58
N HIS A 125 0.69 15.18 6.40
CA HIS A 125 1.95 14.50 6.72
C HIS A 125 1.66 13.35 7.69
N LEU A 126 2.12 12.16 7.32
CA LEU A 126 2.17 10.98 8.17
C LEU A 126 3.63 10.78 8.57
N ASP A 127 3.91 10.73 9.87
CA ASP A 127 5.24 10.37 10.35
C ASP A 127 5.58 8.90 10.03
N LEU A 128 6.78 8.43 10.41
CA LEU A 128 7.21 7.06 10.15
C LEU A 128 6.20 6.02 10.66
N LYS A 129 5.73 6.16 11.89
CA LYS A 129 4.81 5.21 12.54
C LYS A 129 3.42 5.23 11.91
N GLU A 130 2.90 6.41 11.61
CA GLU A 130 1.64 6.59 10.91
C GLU A 130 1.71 6.03 9.50
N SER A 131 2.84 6.19 8.81
CA SER A 131 3.07 5.66 7.47
C SER A 131 3.12 4.13 7.46
N GLN A 132 3.83 3.50 8.40
CA GLN A 132 3.81 2.05 8.59
C GLN A 132 2.39 1.52 8.86
N LYS A 133 1.65 2.21 9.73
CA LYS A 133 0.27 1.86 10.07
C LYS A 133 -0.66 1.98 8.86
N PHE A 134 -0.55 3.08 8.11
CA PHE A 134 -1.31 3.27 6.89
C PHE A 134 -1.03 2.18 5.86
N LEU A 135 0.26 1.91 5.59
CA LEU A 135 0.68 0.90 4.65
C LEU A 135 0.10 -0.47 5.02
N THR A 136 0.16 -0.84 6.31
CA THR A 136 -0.44 -2.10 6.80
C THR A 136 -1.96 -2.17 6.53
N ILE A 137 -2.68 -1.07 6.78
CA ILE A 137 -4.14 -0.99 6.59
C ILE A 137 -4.50 -1.04 5.11
N HIS A 138 -3.76 -0.30 4.26
CA HIS A 138 -3.96 -0.25 2.82
C HIS A 138 -3.71 -1.61 2.18
N THR A 139 -2.58 -2.25 2.48
CA THR A 139 -2.27 -3.58 1.94
C THR A 139 -3.31 -4.63 2.38
N GLU A 140 -3.75 -4.60 3.65
CA GLU A 140 -4.81 -5.51 4.12
C GLU A 140 -6.15 -5.26 3.41
N HIS A 141 -6.46 -4.01 3.09
CA HIS A 141 -7.65 -3.67 2.32
C HIS A 141 -7.62 -4.34 0.93
N HIS A 142 -6.49 -4.29 0.23
CA HIS A 142 -6.32 -4.95 -1.08
C HIS A 142 -6.34 -6.47 -0.97
N LEU A 143 -5.64 -7.05 0.01
CA LEU A 143 -5.67 -8.49 0.26
C LEU A 143 -7.09 -9.01 0.52
N LYS A 144 -7.92 -8.28 1.26
CA LYS A 144 -9.33 -8.66 1.47
C LYS A 144 -10.12 -8.69 0.16
N ILE A 145 -9.87 -7.76 -0.74
CA ILE A 145 -10.54 -7.76 -2.05
C ILE A 145 -10.05 -8.94 -2.89
N ILE A 146 -8.74 -9.18 -2.94
CA ILE A 146 -8.14 -10.29 -3.66
C ILE A 146 -8.69 -11.62 -3.16
N ARG A 147 -8.68 -11.85 -1.83
CA ARG A 147 -9.28 -13.04 -1.21
C ARG A 147 -10.74 -13.23 -1.61
N ASP A 148 -11.53 -12.16 -1.69
CA ASP A 148 -12.93 -12.25 -2.10
C ASP A 148 -13.10 -12.54 -3.60
N ILE A 149 -12.16 -12.10 -4.45
CA ILE A 149 -12.14 -12.45 -5.88
C ILE A 149 -11.75 -13.92 -6.10
N THR A 150 -10.85 -14.45 -5.27
CA THR A 150 -10.29 -15.81 -5.41
C THR A 150 -11.04 -16.90 -4.64
N LYS A 151 -12.12 -16.55 -3.93
CA LYS A 151 -13.05 -17.50 -3.33
C LYS A 151 -13.90 -18.16 -4.41
#